data_AF-A0A168Q764-F1
#
_entry.id   AF-A0A168Q764-F1
#
_cell.length_a   1.000
_cell.length_b   1.000
_cell.length_c   1.000
_cell.angle_alpha   90.00
_cell.angle_beta   90.00
_cell.angle_gamma   90.00
#
_symmetry.space_group_name_H-M   'P 1'
#
loop_
_entity.id
_entity.type
_entity.pdbx_description
1 polymer ?
#
loop_
_entity_poly.entity_id
_entity_poly.type
_entity_poly.pdbx_seq_one_letter_code
_entity_poly.pdbx_strand_id
1 'polypeptide(L)'
;MSSEKKPQQQYHKKEAINPLAVAKLLGPSNPKLDHLIRFLNSVRGTDKVLMFIQYWSKVIIWFAQKRSAPLKTATAAISFIQRIQNFAGPVSDFRILLRYYGLLPMVQYMNYLEYNQPPSKIALTIERLQNWANVIYYPLEHIYWLGAHQVIPISEEKTNKIGMWSCRFWAAYVILEYGRLGEQYRNLKKRETGLLKRIKAGDIETHEDPEAEMASIKAERTSMIVNTCINTGYLPLTVHWSLEKSSFPDVLVGVFGGFASIFQIYAAWKATA
;
A
#
# COMPACT_ATOMS: atom_id res chain seq x y z
N MET A 1 4.97 16.61 85.73
CA MET A 1 5.68 15.92 84.63
C MET A 1 4.74 15.77 83.46
N SER A 2 4.69 16.77 82.58
CA SER A 2 3.86 16.75 81.37
C SER A 2 4.75 16.31 80.21
N SER A 3 4.38 15.22 79.56
CA SER A 3 5.08 14.60 78.44
C SER A 3 4.80 15.37 77.15
N GLU A 4 5.81 16.05 76.62
CA GLU A 4 5.80 16.69 75.29
C GLU A 4 5.76 15.62 74.19
N LYS A 5 4.64 15.52 73.48
CA LYS A 5 4.53 14.72 72.26
C LYS A 5 5.23 15.45 71.11
N LYS A 6 6.31 14.86 70.59
CA LYS A 6 6.95 15.30 69.33
C LYS A 6 6.00 15.09 68.14
N PRO A 7 5.96 16.00 67.15
CA PRO A 7 5.14 15.83 65.95
C PRO A 7 5.72 14.75 65.04
N GLN A 8 4.90 13.78 64.66
CA GLN A 8 5.23 12.79 63.62
C GLN A 8 5.31 13.50 62.26
N GLN A 9 6.51 13.57 61.70
CA GLN A 9 6.70 13.98 60.31
C GLN A 9 6.04 12.95 59.39
N GLN A 10 4.92 13.33 58.77
CA GLN A 10 4.29 12.58 57.69
C GLN A 10 5.23 12.63 56.47
N TYR A 11 6.02 11.57 56.29
CA TYR A 11 6.71 11.31 55.03
C TYR A 11 5.67 11.06 53.94
N HIS A 12 5.38 12.07 53.12
CA HIS A 12 4.69 11.87 51.85
C HIS A 12 5.58 11.02 50.94
N LYS A 13 5.37 9.70 50.97
CA LYS A 13 5.89 8.78 49.96
C LYS A 13 5.32 9.25 48.62
N LYS A 14 6.15 9.84 47.76
CA LYS A 14 5.78 10.03 46.34
C LYS A 14 5.43 8.65 45.80
N GLU A 15 4.16 8.41 45.53
CA GLU A 15 3.71 7.18 44.89
C GLU A 15 4.53 6.99 43.61
N ALA A 16 5.30 5.90 43.56
CA ALA A 16 6.03 5.54 42.37
C ALA A 16 4.99 5.34 41.26
N ILE A 17 5.08 6.15 40.20
CA ILE A 17 4.23 6.02 39.02
C ILE A 17 4.40 4.58 38.54
N ASN A 18 3.36 3.76 38.70
CA ASN A 18 3.39 2.41 38.18
C ASN A 18 3.28 2.52 36.65
N PRO A 19 4.33 2.20 35.86
CA PRO A 19 4.26 2.33 34.41
C PRO A 19 3.18 1.43 33.80
N LEU A 20 2.74 0.38 34.51
CA LEU A 20 1.63 -0.49 34.12
C LEU A 20 0.25 0.12 34.41
N ALA A 21 0.16 1.20 35.20
CA ALA A 21 -1.10 1.93 35.38
C ALA A 21 -1.52 2.67 34.10
N VAL A 22 -0.59 2.93 33.17
CA VAL A 22 -0.90 3.43 31.83
C VAL A 22 -1.76 2.43 31.05
N ALA A 23 -1.55 1.12 31.24
CA ALA A 23 -2.39 0.11 30.60
C ALA A 23 -3.86 0.17 31.06
N LYS A 24 -4.12 0.58 32.31
CA LYS A 24 -5.49 0.81 32.80
C LYS A 24 -6.14 2.04 32.16
N LEU A 25 -5.36 3.05 31.77
CA LEU A 25 -5.83 4.24 31.05
C LEU A 25 -6.18 3.94 29.58
N LEU A 26 -5.67 2.84 29.01
CA LEU A 26 -6.00 2.42 27.64
C LEU A 26 -7.38 1.75 27.53
N GLY A 27 -8.02 1.38 28.65
CA GLY A 27 -9.32 0.73 28.66
C GLY A 27 -9.29 -0.72 28.12
N PRO A 28 -10.45 -1.41 28.09
CA PRO A 28 -10.55 -2.72 27.45
C PRO A 28 -10.28 -2.60 25.94
N SER A 29 -9.86 -3.71 25.31
CA SER A 29 -9.66 -3.71 23.86
C SER A 29 -10.96 -3.32 23.15
N ASN A 30 -10.85 -2.35 22.24
CA ASN A 30 -11.95 -1.93 21.38
C ASN A 30 -11.78 -2.63 20.03
N PRO A 31 -12.83 -3.20 19.41
CA PRO A 31 -12.76 -3.82 18.09
C PRO A 31 -12.03 -2.98 17.03
N LYS A 32 -12.13 -1.65 17.10
CA LYS A 32 -11.40 -0.72 16.22
C LYS A 32 -9.89 -0.72 16.47
N LEU A 33 -9.47 -0.78 17.73
CA LEU A 33 -8.06 -0.88 18.09
C LEU A 33 -7.49 -2.24 17.68
N ASP A 34 -8.24 -3.32 17.90
CA ASP A 34 -7.82 -4.67 17.50
C ASP A 34 -7.64 -4.78 15.98
N HIS A 35 -8.56 -4.18 15.21
CA HIS A 35 -8.43 -4.10 13.76
C HIS A 35 -7.22 -3.26 13.33
N LEU A 36 -7.01 -2.09 13.94
CA LEU A 36 -5.83 -1.26 13.67
C LEU A 36 -4.52 -2.02 13.94
N ILE A 37 -4.46 -2.77 15.03
CA ILE A 37 -3.32 -3.61 15.38
C ILE A 37 -3.11 -4.71 14.32
N ARG A 38 -4.17 -5.43 13.91
CA ARG A 38 -4.06 -6.43 12.83
C ARG A 38 -3.56 -5.82 11.52
N PHE A 39 -4.10 -4.66 11.15
CA PHE A 39 -3.69 -3.94 9.95
C PHE A 39 -2.21 -3.55 10.00
N LEU A 40 -1.78 -2.84 11.06
CA LEU A 40 -0.39 -2.37 11.19
C LEU A 40 0.60 -3.52 11.38
N ASN A 41 0.25 -4.58 12.10
CA ASN A 41 1.14 -5.73 12.30
C ASN A 41 1.26 -6.63 11.05
N SER A 42 0.45 -6.41 10.02
CA SER A 42 0.66 -7.07 8.74
C SER A 42 1.73 -6.33 7.93
N VAL A 43 2.64 -7.08 7.28
CA VAL A 43 3.64 -6.51 6.36
C VAL A 43 2.98 -5.64 5.29
N ARG A 44 1.85 -6.12 4.75
CA ARG A 44 1.06 -5.39 3.74
C ARG A 44 0.52 -4.07 4.29
N GLY A 45 -0.09 -4.07 5.47
CA GLY A 45 -0.66 -2.85 6.05
C GLY A 45 0.42 -1.82 6.41
N THR A 46 1.52 -2.26 7.03
CA THR A 46 2.69 -1.39 7.26
C THR A 46 3.23 -0.79 5.96
N ASP A 47 3.46 -1.59 4.90
CA ASP A 47 3.90 -1.06 3.60
C ASP A 47 2.96 0.02 3.05
N LYS A 48 1.63 -0.14 3.18
CA LYS A 48 0.69 0.85 2.62
C LYS A 48 0.70 2.17 3.37
N VAL A 49 0.90 2.16 4.68
CA VAL A 49 1.11 3.37 5.48
C VAL A 49 2.43 4.05 5.10
N LEU A 50 3.50 3.27 4.97
CA LEU A 50 4.80 3.77 4.54
C LEU A 50 4.74 4.34 3.11
N MET A 51 3.98 3.71 2.23
CA MET A 51 3.74 4.19 0.87
C MET A 51 3.08 5.58 0.88
N PHE A 52 2.05 5.76 1.72
CA PHE A 52 1.40 7.04 1.90
C PHE A 52 2.39 8.11 2.37
N ILE A 53 3.19 7.80 3.39
CA ILE A 53 4.22 8.68 3.93
C ILE A 53 5.22 9.09 2.84
N GLN A 54 5.76 8.11 2.09
CA GLN A 54 6.75 8.36 1.04
C GLN A 54 6.23 9.35 -0.01
N TYR A 55 5.04 9.11 -0.56
CA TYR A 55 4.55 9.91 -1.69
C TYR A 55 4.00 11.26 -1.25
N TRP A 56 3.26 11.34 -0.14
CA TRP A 56 2.79 12.62 0.37
C TRP A 56 3.92 13.52 0.88
N SER A 57 5.05 12.94 1.32
CA SER A 57 6.26 13.71 1.63
C SER A 57 6.76 14.52 0.44
N LYS A 58 6.72 13.99 -0.79
CA LYS A 58 7.10 14.72 -2.01
C LYS A 58 6.19 15.94 -2.25
N VAL A 59 4.89 15.76 -2.05
CA VAL A 59 3.90 16.86 -2.19
C VAL A 59 4.14 17.94 -1.14
N ILE A 60 4.35 17.54 0.12
CA ILE A 60 4.63 18.48 1.22
C ILE A 60 5.93 19.24 0.97
N ILE A 61 7.00 18.56 0.54
CA ILE A 61 8.28 19.20 0.19
C ILE A 61 8.08 20.24 -0.89
N TRP A 62 7.34 19.92 -1.96
CA TRP A 62 7.07 20.87 -3.04
C TRP A 62 6.31 22.11 -2.56
N PHE A 63 5.27 21.94 -1.72
CA PHE A 63 4.55 23.08 -1.14
C PHE A 63 5.45 23.91 -0.22
N ALA A 64 6.30 23.27 0.59
CA ALA A 64 7.24 23.95 1.46
C ALA A 64 8.28 24.76 0.67
N GLN A 65 8.80 24.21 -0.43
CA GLN A 65 9.72 24.90 -1.33
C GLN A 65 9.08 26.13 -1.97
N LYS A 66 7.82 26.06 -2.41
CA LYS A 66 7.08 27.20 -2.99
C LYS A 66 6.78 28.32 -2.00
N ARG A 67 6.64 27.99 -0.71
CA ARG A 67 6.31 28.95 0.35
C ARG A 67 7.54 29.50 1.07
N SER A 68 8.69 28.86 0.89
CA SER A 68 9.94 29.33 1.47
C SER A 68 10.40 30.59 0.72
N ALA A 69 10.48 31.72 1.43
CA ALA A 69 11.25 32.87 0.95
C ALA A 69 12.70 32.41 0.68
N PRO A 70 13.44 32.98 -0.28
CA PRO A 70 14.85 32.68 -0.45
C PRO A 70 15.57 33.02 0.85
N LEU A 71 15.94 32.01 1.64
CA LEU A 71 16.61 32.18 2.92
C LEU A 71 18.01 32.77 2.65
N LYS A 72 18.11 34.09 2.77
CA LYS A 72 19.38 34.82 2.84
C LYS A 72 19.95 34.78 4.26
N THR A 73 20.08 33.61 4.87
CA THR A 73 20.89 33.47 6.09
C THR A 73 21.16 32.00 6.35
N ALA A 74 22.43 31.62 6.20
CA ALA A 74 22.96 30.34 6.62
C ALA A 74 22.98 30.27 8.15
N THR A 75 21.99 29.60 8.73
CA THR A 75 22.10 29.04 10.08
C THR A 75 22.13 27.52 9.99
N ALA A 76 23.02 26.90 10.76
CA ALA A 76 23.30 25.45 10.81
C ALA A 76 22.11 24.54 11.23
N ALA A 77 20.88 25.05 11.23
CA ALA A 77 19.68 24.27 11.51
C ALA A 77 19.23 23.53 10.24
N ILE A 78 19.05 22.20 10.36
CA ILE A 78 18.45 21.37 9.31
C ILE A 78 17.07 21.94 8.97
N SER A 79 16.88 22.32 7.70
CA SER A 79 15.62 22.88 7.20
C SER A 79 14.46 21.89 7.36
N PHE A 80 13.23 22.39 7.45
CA PHE A 80 12.04 21.55 7.52
C PHE A 80 11.96 20.55 6.34
N ILE A 81 12.34 21.01 5.14
CA ILE A 81 12.42 20.18 3.93
C ILE A 81 13.40 19.01 4.13
N GLN A 82 14.60 19.30 4.64
CA GLN A 82 15.62 18.27 4.86
C GLN A 82 15.18 17.26 5.94
N ARG A 83 14.43 17.70 6.96
CA ARG A 83 13.86 16.78 7.97
C ARG A 83 12.87 15.79 7.36
N ILE A 84 12.00 16.25 6.47
CA ILE A 84 11.06 15.37 5.76
C ILE A 84 11.84 14.41 4.84
N GLN A 85 12.86 14.89 4.13
CA GLN A 85 13.69 14.04 3.28
C GLN A 85 14.42 12.95 4.08
N ASN A 86 14.98 13.29 5.23
CA ASN A 86 15.65 12.34 6.13
C ASN A 86 14.70 11.25 6.66
N PHE A 87 13.40 11.51 6.71
CA PHE A 87 12.39 10.51 7.06
C PHE A 87 11.92 9.71 5.83
N ALA A 88 11.58 10.40 4.73
CA ALA A 88 11.01 9.78 3.55
C ALA A 88 12.00 8.89 2.78
N GLY A 89 13.30 9.21 2.80
CA GLY A 89 14.35 8.42 2.17
C GLY A 89 14.42 6.98 2.70
N PRO A 90 14.70 6.78 4.00
CA PRO A 90 14.69 5.45 4.62
C PRO A 90 13.36 4.71 4.47
N VAL A 91 12.23 5.43 4.53
CA VAL A 91 10.91 4.83 4.29
C VAL A 91 10.81 4.26 2.87
N SER A 92 11.23 5.03 1.85
CA SER A 92 11.21 4.58 0.47
C SER A 92 12.10 3.37 0.24
N ASP A 93 13.29 3.37 0.85
CA ASP A 93 14.25 2.28 0.73
C ASP A 93 13.75 1.01 1.41
N PHE A 94 13.28 1.12 2.66
CA PHE A 94 12.74 -0.01 3.42
C PHE A 94 11.55 -0.67 2.72
N ARG A 95 10.72 0.10 2.02
CA ARG A 95 9.62 -0.46 1.23
C ARG A 95 10.08 -1.36 0.09
N ILE A 96 11.29 -1.19 -0.44
CA ILE A 96 11.86 -2.12 -1.43
C ILE A 96 12.16 -3.46 -0.75
N LEU A 97 12.75 -3.43 0.45
CA LEU A 97 12.97 -4.64 1.24
C LEU A 97 11.67 -5.36 1.62
N LEU A 98 10.61 -4.63 1.96
CA LEU A 98 9.31 -5.24 2.25
C LEU A 98 8.73 -6.03 1.07
N ARG A 99 9.13 -5.74 -0.17
CA ARG A 99 8.64 -6.45 -1.36
C ARG A 99 9.20 -7.87 -1.50
N TYR A 100 10.25 -8.23 -0.76
CA TYR A 100 10.69 -9.63 -0.66
C TYR A 100 9.60 -10.56 -0.12
N TYR A 101 8.72 -10.06 0.75
CA TYR A 101 7.56 -10.81 1.25
C TYR A 101 6.54 -11.13 0.16
N GLY A 102 6.62 -10.50 -1.02
CA GLY A 102 5.72 -10.72 -2.15
C GLY A 102 6.04 -11.96 -3.00
N LEU A 103 7.26 -12.52 -2.90
CA LEU A 103 7.69 -13.63 -3.76
C LEU A 103 6.91 -14.93 -3.53
N LEU A 104 6.87 -15.42 -2.28
CA LEU A 104 6.18 -16.68 -1.97
C LEU A 104 4.67 -16.60 -2.18
N PRO A 105 3.97 -15.52 -1.76
CA PRO A 105 2.56 -15.33 -2.10
C PRO A 105 2.31 -15.27 -3.61
N MET A 106 3.24 -14.71 -4.41
CA MET A 106 3.12 -14.70 -5.87
C MET A 106 3.19 -16.13 -6.43
N VAL A 107 4.12 -16.97 -5.97
CA VAL A 107 4.19 -18.39 -6.37
C VAL A 107 2.94 -19.15 -5.93
N GLN A 108 2.45 -18.90 -4.71
CA GLN A 108 1.19 -19.46 -4.24
C GLN A 108 0.02 -19.06 -5.13
N TYR A 109 -0.06 -17.78 -5.55
CA TYR A 109 -1.10 -17.29 -6.45
C TYR A 109 -1.01 -17.93 -7.83
N MET A 110 0.20 -18.09 -8.38
CA MET A 110 0.41 -18.80 -9.65
C MET A 110 -0.14 -20.21 -9.59
N ASN A 111 0.13 -20.95 -8.50
CA ASN A 111 -0.43 -22.28 -8.31
C ASN A 111 -1.96 -22.23 -8.18
N TYR A 112 -2.50 -21.34 -7.34
CA TYR A 112 -3.93 -21.17 -7.14
C TYR A 112 -4.68 -20.91 -8.46
N LEU A 113 -4.16 -20.02 -9.30
CA LEU A 113 -4.75 -19.66 -10.59
C LEU A 113 -4.95 -20.86 -11.51
N GLU A 114 -3.98 -21.80 -11.53
CA GLU A 114 -4.05 -22.97 -12.40
C GLU A 114 -5.15 -23.96 -11.97
N TYR A 115 -5.48 -24.02 -10.69
CA TYR A 115 -6.56 -24.84 -10.14
C TYR A 115 -7.89 -24.09 -9.96
N ASN A 116 -7.89 -22.76 -10.06
CA ASN A 116 -9.05 -21.89 -9.85
C ASN A 116 -9.16 -20.87 -10.99
N GLN A 117 -9.26 -21.38 -12.22
CA GLN A 117 -9.20 -20.54 -13.41
C GLN A 117 -10.44 -19.63 -13.50
N PRO A 118 -10.27 -18.36 -13.89
CA PRO A 118 -11.41 -17.49 -14.17
C PRO A 118 -12.22 -18.04 -15.37
N PRO A 119 -13.54 -17.81 -15.40
CA PRO A 119 -14.39 -18.30 -16.49
C PRO A 119 -14.04 -17.70 -17.85
N SER A 120 -13.43 -16.50 -17.88
CA SER A 120 -12.94 -15.90 -19.12
C SER A 120 -11.54 -16.40 -19.45
N LYS A 121 -11.39 -17.07 -20.61
CA LYS A 121 -10.08 -17.47 -21.14
C LYS A 121 -9.15 -16.27 -21.34
N ILE A 122 -9.72 -15.12 -21.71
CA ILE A 122 -8.95 -13.87 -21.87
C ILE A 122 -8.41 -13.43 -20.51
N ALA A 123 -9.24 -13.45 -19.46
CA ALA A 123 -8.80 -13.13 -18.11
C ALA A 123 -7.69 -14.09 -17.65
N LEU A 124 -7.83 -15.40 -17.89
CA LEU A 124 -6.80 -16.39 -17.56
C LEU A 124 -5.47 -16.10 -18.27
N THR A 125 -5.51 -15.79 -19.58
CA THR A 125 -4.31 -15.43 -20.33
C THR A 125 -3.67 -14.17 -19.79
N ILE A 126 -4.46 -13.13 -19.49
CA ILE A 126 -3.96 -11.88 -18.91
C ILE A 126 -3.29 -12.13 -17.56
N GLU A 127 -3.92 -12.90 -16.67
CA GLU A 127 -3.37 -13.20 -15.34
C GLU A 127 -2.08 -14.03 -15.42
N ARG A 128 -1.98 -14.98 -16.36
CA ARG A 128 -0.72 -15.69 -16.62
C ARG A 128 0.38 -14.76 -17.13
N LEU A 129 0.06 -13.82 -18.02
CA LEU A 129 1.02 -12.81 -18.50
C LEU A 129 1.46 -11.86 -17.37
N GLN A 130 0.54 -11.49 -16.48
CA GLN A 130 0.85 -10.72 -15.27
C GLN A 130 1.77 -11.48 -14.32
N ASN A 131 1.56 -12.78 -14.14
CA ASN A 131 2.46 -13.63 -13.36
C ASN A 131 3.87 -13.67 -13.98
N TRP A 132 3.98 -13.81 -15.30
CA TRP A 132 5.28 -13.71 -15.98
C TRP A 132 5.95 -12.36 -15.81
N ALA A 133 5.19 -11.27 -15.89
CA ALA A 133 5.72 -9.93 -15.60
C ALA A 133 6.27 -9.84 -14.17
N ASN A 134 5.57 -10.40 -13.18
CA ASN A 134 6.02 -10.43 -11.79
C ASN A 134 7.26 -11.30 -11.57
N VAL A 135 7.33 -12.48 -12.20
CA VAL A 135 8.49 -13.40 -12.13
C VAL A 135 9.77 -12.73 -12.60
N ILE A 136 9.68 -11.76 -13.51
CA ILE A 136 10.84 -10.99 -13.98
C ILE A 136 11.02 -9.70 -13.16
N TYR A 137 9.94 -8.98 -12.87
CA TYR A 137 9.96 -7.73 -12.11
C TYR A 137 10.66 -7.85 -10.76
N TYR A 138 10.26 -8.83 -9.94
CA TYR A 138 10.76 -8.95 -8.56
C TYR A 138 12.27 -9.24 -8.50
N PRO A 139 12.82 -10.25 -9.22
CA PRO A 139 14.26 -10.47 -9.23
C PRO A 139 15.06 -9.27 -9.71
N LEU A 140 14.61 -8.58 -10.76
CA LEU A 140 15.29 -7.38 -11.24
C LEU A 140 15.27 -6.26 -10.19
N GLU A 141 14.15 -6.07 -9.49
CA GLU A 141 14.05 -5.07 -8.43
C GLU A 141 14.98 -5.39 -7.25
N HIS A 142 15.05 -6.66 -6.87
CA HIS A 142 15.94 -7.11 -5.80
C HIS A 142 17.41 -6.94 -6.19
N ILE A 143 17.79 -7.25 -7.44
CA ILE A 143 19.15 -7.02 -7.95
C ILE A 143 19.45 -5.51 -7.98
N TYR A 144 18.49 -4.68 -8.41
CA TYR A 144 18.63 -3.22 -8.34
C TYR A 144 18.91 -2.75 -6.92
N TRP A 145 18.14 -3.22 -5.93
CA TRP A 145 18.33 -2.82 -4.54
C TRP A 145 19.71 -3.24 -4.01
N LEU A 146 20.13 -4.48 -4.27
CA LEU A 146 21.46 -4.99 -3.88
C LEU A 146 22.60 -4.19 -4.54
N GLY A 147 22.46 -3.84 -5.82
CA GLY A 147 23.43 -3.01 -6.54
C GLY A 147 23.48 -1.57 -6.03
N ALA A 148 22.32 -0.96 -5.76
CA ALA A 148 22.23 0.40 -5.23
C ALA A 148 22.91 0.54 -3.86
N HIS A 149 22.93 -0.53 -3.06
CA HIS A 149 23.58 -0.60 -1.76
C HIS A 149 24.98 -1.22 -1.80
N GLN A 150 25.52 -1.50 -2.99
CA GLN A 150 26.86 -2.08 -3.16
C GLN A 150 27.04 -3.42 -2.43
N VAL A 151 25.95 -4.18 -2.23
CA VAL A 151 25.98 -5.52 -1.63
C VAL A 151 26.57 -6.54 -2.62
N ILE A 152 26.36 -6.30 -3.92
CA ILE A 152 26.94 -7.10 -5.01
C ILE A 152 27.80 -6.22 -5.92
N PRO A 153 28.88 -6.75 -6.52
CA PRO A 153 29.81 -5.97 -7.33
C PRO A 153 29.26 -5.71 -8.74
N ILE A 154 28.35 -4.74 -8.84
CA ILE A 154 27.73 -4.31 -10.10
C ILE A 154 27.88 -2.79 -10.26
N SER A 155 28.17 -2.32 -11.48
CA SER A 155 28.29 -0.88 -11.73
C SER A 155 26.95 -0.15 -11.56
N GLU A 156 27.01 1.13 -11.20
CA GLU A 156 25.82 1.98 -11.08
C GLU A 156 25.01 2.03 -12.39
N GLU A 157 25.68 2.13 -13.54
CA GLU A 157 25.04 2.10 -14.85
C GLU A 157 24.21 0.83 -15.07
N LYS A 158 24.79 -0.34 -14.77
CA LYS A 158 24.09 -1.63 -14.91
C LYS A 158 22.95 -1.74 -13.89
N THR A 159 23.16 -1.27 -12.67
CA THR A 159 22.13 -1.21 -11.61
C THR A 159 20.92 -0.40 -12.07
N ASN A 160 21.14 0.81 -12.57
CA ASN A 160 20.08 1.69 -13.07
C ASN A 160 19.35 1.07 -14.26
N LYS A 161 20.07 0.43 -15.19
CA LYS A 161 19.46 -0.28 -16.32
C LYS A 161 18.59 -1.46 -15.88
N ILE A 162 19.02 -2.21 -14.87
CA ILE A 162 18.23 -3.31 -14.28
C ILE A 162 16.96 -2.76 -13.61
N GLY A 163 17.08 -1.68 -12.84
CA GLY A 163 15.93 -1.01 -12.22
C GLY A 163 14.91 -0.50 -13.24
N MET A 164 15.39 0.07 -14.36
CA MET A 164 14.52 0.50 -15.46
C MET A 164 13.79 -0.68 -16.11
N TRP A 165 14.47 -1.80 -16.37
CA TRP A 165 13.81 -3.01 -16.90
C TRP A 165 12.80 -3.59 -15.93
N SER A 166 13.10 -3.61 -14.64
CA SER A 166 12.12 -3.96 -13.60
C SER A 166 10.86 -3.09 -13.73
N CYS A 167 11.01 -1.77 -13.81
CA CYS A 167 9.89 -0.85 -13.98
C CYS A 167 9.10 -1.07 -15.28
N ARG A 168 9.75 -1.51 -16.37
CA ARG A 168 9.07 -1.87 -17.63
C ARG A 168 8.17 -3.09 -17.49
N PHE A 169 8.61 -4.12 -16.76
CA PHE A 169 7.76 -5.27 -16.46
C PHE A 169 6.61 -4.89 -15.52
N TRP A 170 6.84 -3.98 -14.58
CA TRP A 170 5.76 -3.42 -13.79
C TRP A 170 4.77 -2.61 -14.65
N ALA A 171 5.24 -1.80 -15.60
CA ALA A 171 4.37 -1.09 -16.54
C ALA A 171 3.55 -2.08 -17.39
N ALA A 172 4.16 -3.16 -17.87
CA ALA A 172 3.45 -4.22 -18.60
C ALA A 172 2.35 -4.84 -17.73
N TYR A 173 2.63 -5.14 -16.46
CA TYR A 173 1.63 -5.64 -15.51
C TYR A 173 0.45 -4.66 -15.36
N VAL A 174 0.70 -3.36 -15.21
CA VAL A 174 -0.34 -2.34 -15.05
C VAL A 174 -1.21 -2.22 -16.31
N ILE A 175 -0.60 -2.30 -17.50
CA ILE A 175 -1.35 -2.30 -18.77
C ILE A 175 -2.25 -3.53 -18.87
N LEU A 176 -1.72 -4.72 -18.54
CA LEU A 176 -2.48 -5.97 -18.50
C LEU A 176 -3.63 -5.90 -17.49
N GLU A 177 -3.44 -5.22 -16.36
CA GLU A 177 -4.45 -5.05 -15.32
C GLU A 177 -5.67 -4.27 -15.81
N TYR A 178 -5.49 -3.27 -16.68
CA TYR A 178 -6.64 -2.61 -17.34
C TYR A 178 -7.43 -3.58 -18.23
N GLY A 179 -6.74 -4.49 -18.94
CA GLY A 179 -7.38 -5.55 -19.70
C GLY A 179 -8.19 -6.50 -18.80
N ARG A 180 -7.60 -6.94 -17.68
CA ARG A 180 -8.27 -7.78 -16.67
C ARG A 180 -9.50 -7.11 -16.09
N LEU A 181 -9.39 -5.83 -15.72
CA LEU A 181 -10.49 -5.01 -15.20
C LEU A 181 -11.60 -4.81 -16.24
N GLY A 182 -11.25 -4.67 -17.52
CA GLY A 182 -12.21 -4.63 -18.63
C GLY A 182 -13.03 -5.92 -18.74
N GLU A 183 -12.38 -7.09 -18.68
CA GLU A 183 -13.06 -8.38 -18.67
C GLU A 183 -13.91 -8.57 -17.40
N GLN A 184 -13.40 -8.16 -16.24
CA GLN A 184 -14.15 -8.19 -14.98
C GLN A 184 -15.42 -7.33 -15.06
N TYR A 185 -15.32 -6.12 -15.60
CA TYR A 185 -16.48 -5.25 -15.82
C TYR A 185 -17.53 -5.88 -16.74
N ARG A 186 -17.10 -6.48 -17.85
CA ARG A 186 -18.01 -7.18 -18.79
C ARG A 186 -18.74 -8.32 -18.09
N ASN A 187 -18.04 -9.11 -17.28
CA ASN A 187 -18.63 -10.23 -16.55
C ASN A 187 -19.61 -9.77 -15.47
N LEU A 188 -19.24 -8.75 -14.69
CA LEU A 188 -20.12 -8.16 -13.67
C LEU A 188 -21.40 -7.60 -14.28
N LYS A 189 -21.29 -6.85 -15.39
CA LYS A 189 -22.46 -6.29 -16.08
C LYS A 189 -23.39 -7.38 -16.62
N LYS A 190 -22.83 -8.48 -17.14
CA LYS A 190 -23.61 -9.63 -17.59
C LYS A 190 -24.35 -10.31 -16.43
N ARG A 191 -23.65 -10.58 -15.33
CA ARG A 191 -24.24 -11.18 -14.12
C ARG A 191 -25.36 -10.33 -13.54
N GLU A 192 -25.10 -9.04 -13.35
CA GLU A 192 -26.10 -8.07 -12.85
C GLU A 192 -27.33 -8.00 -13.75
N THR A 193 -27.13 -7.88 -15.07
CA THR A 193 -28.25 -7.80 -16.02
C THR A 193 -29.02 -9.11 -16.08
N GLY A 194 -28.34 -10.26 -16.01
CA GLY A 194 -28.95 -11.58 -15.98
C GLY A 194 -29.81 -11.78 -14.74
N LEU A 195 -29.25 -11.51 -13.55
CA LEU A 195 -29.96 -11.59 -12.28
C LEU A 195 -31.20 -10.70 -12.27
N LEU A 196 -31.08 -9.43 -12.68
CA LEU A 196 -32.23 -8.51 -12.72
C LEU A 196 -33.33 -8.97 -13.69
N LYS A 197 -32.98 -9.63 -14.81
CA LYS A 197 -33.97 -10.19 -15.74
C LYS A 197 -34.71 -11.36 -15.10
N ARG A 198 -33.98 -12.27 -14.44
CA ARG A 198 -34.55 -13.44 -13.75
C ARG A 198 -35.50 -13.02 -12.62
N ILE A 199 -35.08 -12.06 -11.80
CA ILE A 199 -35.92 -11.47 -10.74
C ILE A 199 -37.22 -10.90 -11.33
N LYS A 200 -37.13 -10.11 -12.41
CA LYS A 200 -38.31 -9.52 -13.06
C LYS A 200 -39.24 -10.55 -13.71
N ALA A 201 -38.67 -11.65 -14.19
CA ALA A 201 -39.43 -12.75 -14.79
C ALA A 201 -40.05 -13.69 -13.74
N GLY A 202 -39.73 -13.51 -12.45
CA GLY A 202 -40.11 -14.48 -11.40
C GLY A 202 -39.39 -15.82 -11.54
N ASP A 203 -38.28 -15.87 -12.29
CA ASP A 203 -37.49 -17.07 -12.60
C ASP A 203 -36.33 -17.22 -11.61
N ILE A 204 -36.69 -17.31 -10.33
CA ILE A 204 -35.76 -17.49 -9.21
C ILE A 204 -36.12 -18.81 -8.52
N GLU A 205 -35.16 -19.72 -8.45
CA GLU A 205 -35.36 -21.01 -7.81
C GLU A 205 -35.43 -20.84 -6.28
N THR A 206 -36.16 -21.73 -5.60
CA THR A 206 -36.42 -21.61 -4.14
C THR A 206 -35.18 -21.64 -3.25
N HIS A 207 -34.05 -22.13 -3.75
CA HIS A 207 -32.78 -22.19 -3.03
C HIS A 207 -31.81 -21.06 -3.41
N GLU A 208 -32.19 -20.21 -4.38
CA GLU A 208 -31.39 -19.06 -4.76
C GLU A 208 -31.63 -17.87 -3.83
N ASP A 209 -30.56 -17.17 -3.48
CA ASP A 209 -30.59 -15.93 -2.74
C ASP A 209 -30.18 -14.76 -3.65
N PRO A 210 -31.14 -14.11 -4.33
CA PRO A 210 -30.84 -12.99 -5.23
C PRO A 210 -30.30 -11.77 -4.49
N GLU A 211 -30.59 -11.61 -3.20
CA GLU A 211 -30.06 -10.52 -2.39
C GLU A 211 -28.57 -10.74 -2.10
N ALA A 212 -28.18 -11.96 -1.74
CA ALA A 212 -26.78 -12.34 -1.56
C ALA A 212 -25.99 -12.24 -2.88
N GLU A 213 -26.55 -12.67 -4.01
CA GLU A 213 -25.89 -12.51 -5.31
C GLU A 213 -25.69 -11.04 -5.65
N MET A 214 -26.71 -10.19 -5.46
CA MET A 214 -26.59 -8.74 -5.67
C MET A 214 -25.54 -8.10 -4.75
N ALA A 215 -25.48 -8.53 -3.49
CA ALA A 215 -24.46 -8.08 -2.54
C ALA A 215 -23.04 -8.48 -3.01
N SER A 216 -22.87 -9.69 -3.53
CA SER A 216 -21.59 -10.16 -4.11
C SER A 216 -21.17 -9.31 -5.31
N ILE A 217 -22.10 -9.01 -6.23
CA ILE A 217 -21.85 -8.16 -7.41
C ILE A 217 -21.42 -6.76 -6.98
N LYS A 218 -22.07 -6.19 -5.97
CA LYS A 218 -21.72 -4.87 -5.42
C LYS A 218 -20.34 -4.87 -4.77
N ALA A 219 -19.99 -5.92 -4.04
CA ALA A 219 -18.67 -6.08 -3.42
C ALA A 219 -17.57 -6.21 -4.48
N GLU A 220 -17.77 -7.04 -5.49
CA GLU A 220 -16.85 -7.20 -6.62
C GLU A 220 -16.69 -5.89 -7.41
N ARG A 221 -17.78 -5.17 -7.69
CA ARG A 221 -17.74 -3.85 -8.33
C ARG A 221 -16.94 -2.85 -7.52
N THR A 222 -17.11 -2.84 -6.19
CA THR A 222 -16.34 -1.97 -5.30
C THR A 222 -14.85 -2.29 -5.39
N SER A 223 -14.49 -3.58 -5.33
CA SER A 223 -13.11 -4.05 -5.50
C SER A 223 -12.53 -3.64 -6.86
N MET A 224 -13.30 -3.80 -7.93
CA MET A 224 -12.90 -3.40 -9.28
C MET A 224 -12.60 -1.89 -9.36
N ILE A 225 -13.49 -1.03 -8.84
CA ILE A 225 -13.29 0.43 -8.82
C ILE A 225 -12.02 0.80 -8.05
N VAL A 226 -11.81 0.19 -6.87
CA VAL A 226 -10.60 0.42 -6.06
C VAL A 226 -9.35 0.03 -6.84
N ASN A 227 -9.33 -1.12 -7.50
CA ASN A 227 -8.21 -1.56 -8.33
C ASN A 227 -7.99 -0.62 -9.54
N THR A 228 -9.05 -0.12 -10.17
CA THR A 228 -8.93 0.89 -11.23
C THR A 228 -8.26 2.16 -10.71
N CYS A 229 -8.67 2.67 -9.54
CA CYS A 229 -8.06 3.86 -8.94
C CYS A 229 -6.58 3.64 -8.60
N ILE A 230 -6.23 2.49 -8.01
CA ILE A 230 -4.83 2.13 -7.72
C ILE A 230 -3.99 2.18 -9.00
N ASN A 231 -4.45 1.50 -10.05
CA ASN A 231 -3.72 1.43 -11.32
C ASN A 231 -3.70 2.75 -12.09
N THR A 232 -4.69 3.63 -11.88
CA THR A 232 -4.67 5.01 -12.41
C THR A 232 -3.56 5.82 -11.76
N GLY A 233 -3.33 5.65 -10.46
CA GLY A 233 -2.18 6.23 -9.79
C GLY A 233 -0.85 5.60 -10.23
N TYR A 234 -0.79 4.29 -10.48
CA TYR A 234 0.46 3.64 -10.90
C TYR A 234 0.86 3.89 -12.34
N LEU A 235 -0.08 3.96 -13.29
CA LEU A 235 0.23 4.05 -14.71
C LEU A 235 1.25 5.16 -15.08
N PRO A 236 1.08 6.43 -14.68
CA PRO A 236 2.07 7.45 -15.02
C PRO A 236 3.43 7.21 -14.33
N LEU A 237 3.43 6.61 -13.15
CA LEU A 237 4.65 6.29 -12.41
C LEU A 237 5.45 5.17 -13.08
N THR A 238 4.77 4.09 -13.48
CA THR A 238 5.42 2.98 -14.17
C THR A 238 5.99 3.40 -15.51
N VAL A 239 5.31 4.31 -16.23
CA VAL A 239 5.85 4.92 -17.46
C VAL A 239 7.06 5.79 -17.13
N HIS A 240 6.96 6.68 -16.15
CA HIS A 240 8.05 7.56 -15.73
C HIS A 240 9.34 6.79 -15.43
N TRP A 241 9.27 5.72 -14.63
CA TRP A 241 10.44 4.92 -14.24
C TRP A 241 10.92 3.93 -15.31
N SER A 242 10.16 3.75 -16.40
CA SER A 242 10.54 2.89 -17.53
C SER A 242 11.42 3.58 -18.58
N LEU A 243 11.58 4.91 -18.48
CA LEU A 243 12.29 5.75 -19.43
C LEU A 243 13.69 6.10 -18.92
N GLU A 244 14.68 6.07 -19.81
CA GLU A 244 16.07 6.49 -19.49
C GLU A 244 16.14 7.97 -19.11
N LYS A 245 15.32 8.79 -19.78
CA LYS A 245 15.18 10.21 -19.52
C LYS A 245 13.70 10.53 -19.42
N SER A 246 13.24 10.85 -18.22
CA SER A 246 11.88 11.27 -17.99
C SER A 246 11.85 12.68 -17.43
N SER A 247 11.02 13.53 -18.00
CA SER A 247 10.75 14.89 -17.51
C SER A 247 9.58 14.94 -16.51
N PHE A 248 9.16 13.79 -15.98
CA PHE A 248 8.02 13.72 -15.07
C PHE A 248 8.35 14.43 -13.74
N PRO A 249 7.58 15.46 -13.32
CA PRO A 249 7.87 16.21 -12.12
C PRO A 249 7.78 15.38 -10.83
N ASP A 250 8.72 15.60 -9.90
CA ASP A 250 8.73 14.86 -8.62
C ASP A 250 7.46 15.08 -7.77
N VAL A 251 6.86 16.27 -7.85
CA VAL A 251 5.56 16.54 -7.21
C VAL A 251 4.45 15.65 -7.79
N LEU A 252 4.48 15.37 -9.10
CA LEU A 252 3.50 14.49 -9.72
C LEU A 252 3.76 13.03 -9.34
N VAL A 253 5.02 12.62 -9.14
CA VAL A 253 5.33 11.33 -8.50
C VAL A 253 4.63 11.22 -7.14
N GLY A 254 4.72 12.26 -6.33
CA GLY A 254 4.02 12.37 -5.05
C GLY A 254 2.49 12.32 -5.17
N VAL A 255 1.90 13.05 -6.12
CA VAL A 255 0.44 13.09 -6.32
C VAL A 255 -0.10 11.74 -6.75
N PHE A 256 0.46 11.12 -7.79
CA PHE A 256 -0.06 9.87 -8.33
C PHE A 256 0.22 8.68 -7.40
N GLY A 257 1.40 8.64 -6.77
CA GLY A 257 1.71 7.63 -5.77
C GLY A 257 0.91 7.80 -4.48
N GLY A 258 0.68 9.05 -4.07
CA GLY A 258 -0.15 9.41 -2.92
C GLY A 258 -1.60 9.01 -3.15
N PHE A 259 -2.14 9.27 -4.35
CA PHE A 259 -3.47 8.81 -4.76
C PHE A 259 -3.58 7.29 -4.68
N ALA A 260 -2.67 6.54 -5.30
CA ALA A 260 -2.67 5.07 -5.23
C ALA A 260 -2.58 4.55 -3.78
N SER A 261 -1.80 5.22 -2.92
CA SER A 261 -1.60 4.80 -1.52
C SER A 261 -2.89 4.83 -0.70
N ILE A 262 -3.79 5.78 -0.96
CA ILE A 262 -5.07 5.91 -0.24
C ILE A 262 -5.95 4.68 -0.51
N PHE A 263 -6.07 4.28 -1.78
CA PHE A 263 -6.87 3.11 -2.15
C PHE A 263 -6.22 1.80 -1.72
N GLN A 264 -4.88 1.73 -1.73
CA GLN A 264 -4.14 0.59 -1.19
C GLN A 264 -4.34 0.43 0.32
N ILE A 265 -4.33 1.52 1.09
CA ILE A 265 -4.66 1.52 2.53
C ILE A 265 -6.10 1.03 2.72
N TYR A 266 -7.06 1.58 1.99
CA TYR A 266 -8.46 1.16 2.06
C TYR A 266 -8.62 -0.36 1.79
N ALA A 267 -7.98 -0.87 0.73
CA ALA A 267 -8.04 -2.28 0.37
C ALA A 267 -7.41 -3.18 1.44
N ALA A 268 -6.24 -2.80 1.97
CA ALA A 268 -5.55 -3.56 3.01
C ALA A 268 -6.26 -3.49 4.37
N TRP A 269 -6.89 -2.36 4.70
CA TRP A 269 -7.74 -2.21 5.87
C TRP A 269 -8.93 -3.17 5.81
N LYS A 270 -9.65 -3.19 4.68
CA LYS A 270 -10.77 -4.13 4.49
C LYS A 270 -10.35 -5.60 4.55
N ALA A 271 -9.16 -5.94 4.04
CA ALA A 271 -8.66 -7.31 4.05
C ALA A 271 -8.24 -7.82 5.45
N THR A 272 -8.11 -6.93 6.43
CA THR A 272 -7.70 -7.24 7.82
C THR A 272 -8.83 -7.06 8.83
N ALA A 273 -10.02 -6.68 8.34
CA ALA A 273 -11.23 -6.47 9.13
C ALA A 273 -11.71 -7.77 9.76
#